data_AF-A0A256YQX2-F1
#
_entry.id   AF-A0A256YQX2-F1
#
_cell.length_a   1.000
_cell.length_b   1.000
_cell.length_c   1.000
_cell.angle_alpha   90.00
_cell.angle_beta   90.00
_cell.angle_gamma   90.00
#
_symmetry.space_group_name_H-M   'P 1'
#
loop_
_entity.id
_entity.type
_entity.pdbx_description
1 polymer ?
#
loop_
_entity_poly.entity_id
_entity_poly.type
_entity_poly.pdbx_seq_one_letter_code
_entity_poly.pdbx_strand_id
1 'polypeptide(L)'
;MIIVEFYSNSCRNCMSMEPVYSSLSNEIGDKAVFCRVNAELHQEISMLYGIWSVPTFKFFCRRKPIGEIVGAVNKTILRNTIVDFAQWRDNCVRGATPISYDMTGFA
;
A
#
# COMPACT_ATOMS: atom_id res chain seq x y z
N MET A 1 -4.29 -1.25 10.64
CA MET A 1 -3.54 -1.56 9.39
C MET A 1 -3.33 -0.25 8.65
N ILE A 2 -2.27 -0.10 7.85
CA ILE A 2 -2.05 1.08 7.02
C ILE A 2 -2.03 0.63 5.56
N ILE A 3 -2.75 1.32 4.71
CA ILE A 3 -2.79 1.10 3.26
C ILE A 3 -2.19 2.34 2.64
N VAL A 4 -1.23 2.19 1.74
CA VAL A 4 -0.58 3.33 1.07
C VAL A 4 -0.78 3.18 -0.43
N GLU A 5 -1.44 4.15 -1.05
CA GLU A 5 -1.43 4.31 -2.51
C GLU A 5 -0.21 5.14 -2.93
N PHE A 6 0.70 4.54 -3.69
CA PHE A 6 1.73 5.26 -4.42
C PHE A 6 1.16 5.68 -5.78
N TYR A 7 1.12 6.99 -6.04
CA TYR A 7 0.48 7.57 -7.21
C TYR A 7 1.37 8.62 -7.90
N SER A 8 0.96 9.06 -9.08
CA SER A 8 1.50 10.23 -9.78
C SER A 8 0.35 11.11 -10.28
N ASN A 9 0.59 12.42 -10.35
CA ASN A 9 -0.35 13.38 -10.95
C ASN A 9 -0.45 13.22 -12.48
N SER A 10 0.55 12.62 -13.10
CA SER A 10 0.67 12.39 -14.54
C SER A 10 0.25 10.96 -14.94
N CYS A 11 -0.67 10.35 -14.20
CA CYS A 11 -1.07 8.95 -14.35
C CYS A 11 -2.59 8.81 -14.44
N ARG A 12 -3.10 8.50 -15.64
CA ARG A 12 -4.55 8.32 -15.88
C ARG A 12 -5.15 7.21 -15.02
N ASN A 13 -4.43 6.10 -14.87
CA ASN A 13 -4.87 4.99 -14.03
C ASN A 13 -4.98 5.40 -12.55
N CYS A 14 -4.09 6.27 -12.08
CA CYS A 14 -4.10 6.80 -10.72
C CYS A 14 -5.32 7.71 -10.50
N MET A 15 -5.64 8.58 -11.46
CA MET A 15 -6.84 9.43 -11.41
C MET A 15 -8.13 8.59 -11.35
N SER A 16 -8.17 7.46 -12.06
CA SER A 16 -9.32 6.53 -12.01
C SER A 16 -9.47 5.85 -10.64
N MET A 17 -8.34 5.56 -9.97
CA MET A 17 -8.34 4.89 -8.67
C MET A 17 -8.61 5.84 -7.50
N GLU A 18 -8.32 7.14 -7.62
CA GLU A 18 -8.56 8.13 -6.56
C GLU A 18 -9.98 8.13 -5.96
N PRO A 19 -11.07 8.20 -6.76
CA PRO A 19 -12.43 8.12 -6.20
C PRO A 19 -12.74 6.75 -5.58
N VAL A 20 -12.16 5.68 -6.11
CA VAL A 20 -12.30 4.33 -5.55
C VAL A 20 -11.63 4.25 -4.18
N TYR A 21 -10.41 4.76 -4.07
CA TYR A 21 -9.60 4.76 -2.85
C TYR A 21 -10.26 5.60 -1.75
N SER A 22 -10.73 6.80 -2.10
CA SER A 22 -11.49 7.68 -1.17
C SER A 22 -12.82 7.07 -0.73
N SER A 23 -13.55 6.42 -1.64
CA SER A 23 -14.77 5.72 -1.26
C SER A 23 -14.50 4.57 -0.29
N LEU A 24 -13.43 3.80 -0.52
CA LEU A 24 -13.04 2.70 0.37
C LEU A 24 -12.55 3.19 1.74
N SER A 25 -11.84 4.31 1.82
CA SER A 25 -11.44 4.89 3.10
C SER A 25 -12.64 5.25 3.96
N ASN A 26 -13.70 5.80 3.36
CA ASN A 26 -14.94 6.11 4.06
C ASN A 26 -15.71 4.85 4.50
N GLU A 27 -15.78 3.84 3.64
CA GLU A 27 -16.51 2.60 3.95
C GLU A 27 -15.82 1.74 5.02
N ILE A 28 -14.49 1.74 5.06
CA ILE A 28 -13.71 0.93 6.01
C ILE A 28 -13.55 1.66 7.34
N GLY A 29 -13.51 2.99 7.33
CA GLY A 29 -13.38 3.83 8.51
C GLY A 29 -12.17 3.46 9.36
N ASP A 30 -12.35 3.43 10.68
CA ASP A 30 -11.26 3.30 11.66
C ASP A 30 -10.56 1.93 11.68
N LYS A 31 -11.00 0.97 10.85
CA LYS A 31 -10.36 -0.35 10.75
C LYS A 31 -8.99 -0.29 10.05
N ALA A 32 -8.79 0.69 9.18
CA ALA A 32 -7.52 0.90 8.48
C ALA A 32 -7.25 2.38 8.23
N VAL A 33 -5.98 2.75 8.26
CA VAL A 33 -5.51 4.09 7.88
C VAL A 33 -5.18 4.07 6.40
N PHE A 34 -5.71 5.04 5.65
CA PHE A 34 -5.46 5.21 4.22
C PHE A 34 -4.52 6.40 4.02
N CYS A 35 -3.44 6.19 3.27
CA CYS A 35 -2.44 7.19 2.97
C CYS A 35 -2.17 7.22 1.46
N ARG A 36 -1.84 8.38 0.92
CA ARG A 36 -1.41 8.53 -0.47
C ARG A 36 -0.02 9.16 -0.48
N VAL A 37 0.87 8.64 -1.33
CA VAL A 37 2.23 9.13 -1.50
C VAL A 37 2.47 9.38 -2.97
N ASN A 38 2.86 10.61 -3.31
CA ASN A 38 3.27 10.92 -4.67
C ASN A 38 4.66 10.31 -4.92
N ALA A 39 4.74 9.33 -5.82
CA ALA A 39 5.94 8.55 -6.08
C ALA A 39 7.04 9.37 -6.78
N GLU A 40 6.68 10.42 -7.53
CA GLU A 40 7.62 11.31 -8.24
C GLU A 40 8.29 12.28 -7.28
N LEU A 41 7.55 12.78 -6.29
CA LEU A 41 8.05 13.71 -5.27
C LEU A 41 8.80 13.00 -4.14
N HIS A 42 8.48 11.73 -3.87
CA HIS A 42 9.06 10.95 -2.77
C HIS A 42 9.83 9.72 -3.26
N GLN A 43 10.81 9.94 -4.14
CA GLN A 43 11.57 8.88 -4.80
C GLN A 43 12.30 7.95 -3.82
N GLU A 44 12.88 8.48 -2.74
CA GLU A 44 13.56 7.66 -1.72
C GLU A 44 12.60 6.67 -1.06
N ILE A 45 11.38 7.11 -0.73
CA ILE A 45 10.33 6.26 -0.14
C ILE A 45 9.86 5.23 -1.18
N SER A 46 9.69 5.64 -2.43
CA SER A 46 9.35 4.75 -3.54
C SER A 46 10.39 3.65 -3.72
N MET A 47 11.68 3.99 -3.75
CA MET A 47 12.80 3.05 -3.86
C MET A 47 12.86 2.11 -2.67
N LEU A 48 12.75 2.65 -1.45
CA LEU A 48 12.77 1.86 -0.21
C LEU A 48 11.69 0.77 -0.19
N TYR A 49 10.51 1.08 -0.73
CA TYR A 49 9.41 0.12 -0.81
C TYR A 49 9.31 -0.58 -2.17
N GLY A 50 10.30 -0.46 -3.06
CA GLY A 50 10.34 -1.16 -4.35
C GLY A 50 9.19 -0.80 -5.29
N ILE A 51 8.79 0.48 -5.31
CA ILE A 51 7.69 0.98 -6.14
C ILE A 51 8.22 1.35 -7.52
N TRP A 52 7.99 0.47 -8.49
CA TRP A 52 8.44 0.64 -9.89
C TRP A 52 7.36 1.18 -10.83
N SER A 53 6.09 1.07 -10.45
CA SER A 53 4.95 1.50 -11.26
C SER A 53 3.84 2.06 -10.39
N VAL A 54 3.02 2.92 -10.98
CA VAL A 54 1.86 3.54 -10.32
C VAL A 54 0.57 3.29 -11.12
N PRO A 55 -0.59 3.17 -10.46
CA PRO A 55 -0.76 3.17 -9.01
C PRO A 55 -0.27 1.85 -8.39
N THR A 56 0.30 1.91 -7.19
CA THR A 56 0.62 0.70 -6.39
C THR A 56 0.04 0.87 -4.99
N PHE A 57 -0.74 -0.12 -4.54
CA PHE A 57 -1.35 -0.16 -3.22
C PHE A 57 -0.54 -1.11 -2.33
N LYS A 58 0.13 -0.57 -1.32
CA LYS A 58 0.95 -1.36 -0.40
C LYS A 58 0.27 -1.46 0.96
N PHE A 59 0.21 -2.68 1.49
CA PHE A 59 -0.48 -2.98 2.75
C PHE A 59 0.54 -3.16 3.86
N PHE A 60 0.33 -2.51 4.99
CA PHE A 60 1.23 -2.52 6.13
C PHE A 60 0.52 -2.94 7.42
N CYS A 61 1.16 -3.84 8.15
CA CYS A 61 0.75 -4.21 9.49
C CYS A 61 1.94 -4.10 10.46
N ARG A 62 1.75 -3.36 11.55
CA ARG A 62 2.79 -3.05 12.56
C ARG A 62 4.15 -2.64 11.94
N ARG A 63 4.10 -1.73 10.95
CA ARG A 63 5.26 -1.19 10.21
C ARG A 63 5.94 -2.15 9.23
N LYS A 64 5.42 -3.37 9.04
CA LYS A 64 5.90 -4.30 8.02
C LYS A 64 4.95 -4.31 6.81
N PRO A 65 5.44 -4.24 5.57
CA PRO A 65 4.61 -4.52 4.42
C PRO A 65 4.22 -6.00 4.42
N ILE A 66 2.95 -6.27 4.16
CA ILE A 66 2.36 -7.62 4.17
C ILE A 66 1.84 -8.05 2.80
N GLY A 67 1.84 -7.13 1.82
CA GLY A 67 1.43 -7.40 0.46
C GLY A 67 1.30 -6.12 -0.34
N GLU A 68 1.05 -6.27 -1.64
CA GLU A 68 0.79 -5.16 -2.54
C GLU A 68 -0.13 -5.56 -3.69
N ILE A 69 -0.78 -4.57 -4.28
CA ILE A 69 -1.45 -4.65 -5.57
C ILE A 69 -0.82 -3.62 -6.48
N VAL A 70 -0.37 -4.06 -7.65
CA VAL A 70 0.23 -3.19 -8.66
C VAL A 70 -0.78 -2.95 -9.78
N GLY A 71 -0.97 -1.68 -10.14
CA GLY A 71 -1.86 -1.25 -11.22
C GLY A 71 -3.28 -0.92 -10.76
N ALA A 72 -4.08 -0.42 -11.71
CA ALA A 72 -5.50 -0.16 -11.48
C ALA A 72 -6.29 -1.46 -11.41
N VAL A 73 -7.17 -1.57 -10.42
CA VAL A 73 -8.01 -2.75 -10.17
C VAL A 73 -9.45 -2.34 -9.87
N ASN A 74 -10.38 -3.27 -10.02
CA ASN A 74 -11.77 -3.01 -9.64
C ASN A 74 -11.87 -2.76 -8.12
N LYS A 75 -12.79 -1.87 -7.70
CA LYS A 75 -13.12 -1.59 -6.30
C LYS A 75 -13.33 -2.84 -5.47
N THR A 76 -14.01 -3.86 -6.01
CA THR A 76 -14.27 -5.12 -5.30
C THR A 76 -12.99 -5.87 -4.96
N ILE A 77 -12.02 -5.91 -5.88
CA ILE A 77 -10.74 -6.58 -5.65
C ILE A 77 -10.00 -5.86 -4.53
N LEU A 78 -9.83 -4.54 -4.65
CA LEU A 78 -9.14 -3.75 -3.64
C LEU A 78 -9.82 -3.86 -2.26
N ARG A 79 -11.16 -3.81 -2.22
CA ARG A 79 -11.95 -3.99 -1.00
C ARG A 79 -11.68 -5.36 -0.36
N ASN A 80 -11.82 -6.43 -1.13
CA ASN A 80 -11.68 -7.79 -0.61
C ASN A 80 -10.28 -8.00 -0.05
N THR A 81 -9.24 -7.57 -0.78
CA THR A 81 -7.86 -7.64 -0.28
C THR A 81 -7.66 -6.86 1.02
N ILE A 82 -8.25 -5.66 1.15
CA ILE A 82 -8.21 -4.91 2.41
C ILE A 82 -8.89 -5.69 3.53
N VAL A 83 -10.07 -6.26 3.28
CA VAL A 83 -10.83 -7.03 4.28
C VAL A 83 -10.07 -8.28 4.70
N ASP A 84 -9.48 -9.00 3.76
CA ASP A 84 -8.71 -10.23 4.01
C ASP A 84 -7.49 -9.92 4.88
N PHE A 85 -6.72 -8.87 4.55
CA PHE A 85 -5.60 -8.44 5.38
C PHE A 85 -6.03 -7.89 6.74
N ALA A 86 -7.20 -7.25 6.83
CA ALA A 86 -7.74 -6.77 8.10
C ALA A 86 -8.12 -7.93 9.03
N GLN A 87 -8.62 -9.05 8.51
CA GLN A 87 -8.90 -10.27 9.29
C GLN A 87 -7.61 -10.93 9.79
N TRP A 88 -6.52 -10.80 9.02
CA TRP A 88 -5.21 -11.36 9.39
C TRP A 88 -4.40 -10.51 10.38
N ARG A 89 -4.98 -9.41 10.90
CA ARG A 89 -4.30 -8.42 11.75
C ARG A 89 -3.57 -9.02 12.96
N ASP A 90 -4.13 -10.06 13.58
CA ASP A 90 -3.53 -10.69 14.78
C ASP A 90 -2.38 -11.64 14.45
N ASN A 91 -2.39 -12.25 13.25
CA ASN A 91 -1.38 -13.21 12.80
C ASN A 91 -0.22 -12.59 12.03
N CYS A 92 -0.36 -11.35 11.59
CA CYS A 92 0.68 -10.57 10.90
C CYS A 92 2.05 -10.56 11.61
N VAL A 93 2.10 -10.74 12.94
CA VAL A 93 3.35 -10.79 13.72
C VAL A 93 4.14 -12.08 13.50
N ARG A 94 3.46 -13.20 13.21
CA ARG A 94 4.04 -14.55 13.27
C ARG A 94 4.59 -15.06 11.95
N GLY A 95 4.13 -14.54 10.81
CA GLY A 95 4.52 -15.03 9.47
C GLY A 95 5.43 -14.11 8.65
N ALA A 96 5.73 -12.90 9.13
CA ALA A 96 6.45 -11.91 8.34
C ALA A 96 7.97 -12.00 8.56
N THR A 97 8.69 -12.41 7.52
CA THR A 97 10.16 -12.35 7.43
C THR A 97 10.63 -10.94 7.81
N PRO A 98 11.67 -10.78 8.66
CA PRO A 98 12.21 -9.46 8.95
C PRO A 98 12.69 -8.80 7.66
N ILE A 99 12.25 -7.56 7.40
CA ILE A 99 12.97 -6.70 6.47
C ILE A 99 14.19 -6.22 7.23
N SER A 100 15.37 -6.70 6.87
CA SER A 100 16.64 -6.16 7.36
C SER A 100 16.82 -4.78 6.75
N TYR A 101 16.58 -3.75 7.55
CA TYR A 101 16.87 -2.36 7.20
C TYR A 101 18.37 -2.13 7.42
N ASP A 102 19.21 -2.73 6.58
CA ASP A 102 20.65 -2.44 6.56
C ASP A 102 20.94 -1.52 5.36
N MET A 103 21.30 -0.27 5.65
CA MET A 103 21.61 0.76 4.66
C MET A 103 23.12 0.87 4.37
N THR A 104 23.95 -0.02 4.91
CA THR A 104 25.36 -0.11 4.51
C THR A 104 25.55 -1.29 3.58
N GLY A 105 25.39 -1.04 2.28
CA GLY A 105 25.81 -1.99 1.25
C GLY A 105 27.33 -2.18 1.30
N PHE A 106 27.80 -3.11 2.12
CA PHE A 106 29.10 -3.77 2.02
C PHE A 106 28.99 -5.17 2.61
N ALA A 107 28.85 -6.17 1.74
CA ALA A 107 29.35 -7.51 1.96
C ALA A 107 30.44 -7.78 0.91
#